data_AF-A0A3B0YXE8-F1
#
_entry.id   AF-A0A3B0YXE8-F1
#
_cell.length_a   1.000
_cell.length_b   1.000
_cell.length_c   1.000
_cell.angle_alpha   90.00
_cell.angle_beta   90.00
_cell.angle_gamma   90.00
#
_symmetry.space_group_name_H-M   'P 1'
#
loop_
_entity.id
_entity.type
_entity.pdbx_description
1 polymer ?
#
loop_
_entity_poly.entity_id
_entity_poly.type
_entity_poly.pdbx_seq_one_letter_code
_entity_poly.pdbx_strand_id
1 'polypeptide(L)'
;MTRPRLVLASASPRRCELLTQIGIDFHQRAAAIDETPAPEEAAEVYVQRMALEKARAVRQFEGVELPVLGADTAVVVDGTLLGKPQDFGFKVLDQYS
;
A
#
# COMPACT_ATOMS: atom_id res chain seq x y z
N MET A 1 -7.08 20.62 -18.72
CA MET A 1 -6.21 19.69 -17.97
C MET A 1 -6.31 20.08 -16.51
N THR A 2 -6.82 19.18 -15.66
CA THR A 2 -6.95 19.37 -14.22
C THR A 2 -5.59 19.15 -13.55
N ARG A 3 -5.26 19.98 -12.55
CA ARG A 3 -4.00 19.84 -11.81
C ARG A 3 -4.12 18.69 -10.82
N PRO A 4 -3.08 17.85 -10.67
CA PRO A 4 -3.08 16.75 -9.71
C PRO A 4 -3.36 17.28 -8.29
N ARG A 5 -4.24 16.56 -7.58
CA ARG A 5 -4.75 16.97 -6.26
C ARG A 5 -3.95 16.34 -5.12
N LEU A 6 -3.25 15.23 -5.38
CA LEU A 6 -2.48 14.49 -4.40
C LEU A 6 -1.32 13.70 -5.04
N VAL A 7 -0.43 13.16 -4.20
CA VAL A 7 0.54 12.12 -4.57
C VAL A 7 0.09 10.78 -3.99
N LEU A 8 -0.07 9.76 -4.83
CA LEU A 8 -0.34 8.39 -4.42
C LEU A 8 0.99 7.70 -4.08
N ALA A 9 1.19 7.37 -2.81
CA ALA A 9 2.34 6.64 -2.28
C ALA A 9 2.20 5.12 -2.48
N SER A 10 1.95 4.68 -3.71
CA SER A 10 1.74 3.27 -4.04
C SER A 10 2.22 2.91 -5.44
N ALA A 11 2.85 1.73 -5.56
CA ALA A 11 3.20 1.11 -6.84
C ALA A 11 2.05 0.25 -7.42
N SER A 12 0.92 0.11 -6.72
CA SER A 12 -0.15 -0.82 -7.09
C SER A 12 -1.00 -0.30 -8.26
N PRO A 13 -1.04 -1.02 -9.41
CA PRO A 13 -1.86 -0.62 -10.56
C PRO A 13 -3.36 -0.48 -10.20
N ARG A 14 -3.87 -1.43 -9.41
CA ARG A 14 -5.26 -1.42 -8.93
C ARG A 14 -5.63 -0.15 -8.16
N ARG A 15 -4.71 0.42 -7.35
CA ARG A 15 -4.99 1.66 -6.61
C ARG A 15 -5.01 2.88 -7.52
N CYS A 16 -4.16 2.89 -8.55
CA CYS A 16 -4.20 3.92 -9.59
C CYS A 16 -5.52 3.88 -10.35
N GLU A 17 -5.98 2.70 -10.75
CA GLU A 17 -7.27 2.51 -11.41
C GLU A 17 -8.43 3.01 -10.55
N LEU A 18 -8.45 2.68 -9.26
CA LEU A 18 -9.50 3.13 -8.33
C LEU A 18 -9.58 4.66 -8.22
N LEU A 19 -8.44 5.35 -8.08
CA LEU A 19 -8.42 6.82 -8.03
C LEU A 19 -8.85 7.44 -9.36
N THR A 20 -8.42 6.87 -10.48
CA THR A 20 -8.81 7.31 -11.82
C THR A 20 -10.31 7.13 -12.04
N GLN A 21 -10.90 6.00 -11.59
CA GLN A 21 -12.33 5.73 -11.71
C GLN A 21 -13.21 6.77 -10.99
N ILE A 22 -12.74 7.30 -9.86
CA ILE A 22 -13.43 8.37 -9.12
C ILE A 22 -13.00 9.78 -9.57
N GLY A 23 -12.25 9.89 -10.67
CA GLY A 23 -11.89 11.16 -11.30
C GLY A 23 -10.87 11.99 -10.51
N ILE A 24 -10.03 11.35 -9.69
CA ILE A 24 -8.95 12.05 -8.97
C ILE A 24 -7.68 12.00 -9.81
N ASP A 25 -7.16 13.16 -10.19
CA ASP A 25 -5.82 13.28 -10.74
C ASP A 25 -4.77 13.26 -9.63
N PHE A 26 -3.72 12.47 -9.83
CA PHE A 26 -2.65 12.30 -8.86
C PHE A 26 -1.29 12.11 -9.56
N HIS A 27 -0.23 12.37 -8.80
CA HIS A 27 1.10 11.87 -9.14
C HIS A 27 1.33 10.53 -8.45
N GLN A 28 1.82 9.53 -9.16
CA GLN A 28 2.20 8.26 -8.55
C GLN A 28 3.67 8.30 -8.12
N ARG A 29 3.95 7.86 -6.89
CA ARG A 29 5.32 7.62 -6.44
C ARG A 29 5.33 6.39 -5.52
N ALA A 30 6.15 5.40 -5.85
CA ALA A 30 6.32 4.25 -4.98
C ALA A 30 7.14 4.64 -3.74
N ALA A 31 6.72 4.17 -2.57
CA ALA A 31 7.51 4.27 -1.35
C ALA A 31 8.42 3.04 -1.24
N ALA A 32 9.71 3.25 -0.99
CA ALA A 32 10.64 2.19 -0.61
C ALA A 32 10.73 2.17 0.91
N ILE A 33 9.97 1.28 1.55
CA ILE A 33 9.95 1.08 3.00
C ILE A 33 10.14 -0.39 3.34
N ASP A 34 10.53 -0.67 4.58
CA ASP A 34 10.55 -2.03 5.11
C ASP A 34 9.12 -2.48 5.43
N GLU A 35 8.65 -3.51 4.72
CA GLU A 35 7.31 -4.09 4.90
C GLU A 35 7.32 -5.27 5.89
N THR A 36 8.39 -5.46 6.66
CA THR A 36 8.47 -6.55 7.65
C THR A 36 7.49 -6.29 8.81
N PRO A 37 6.58 -7.24 9.12
CA PRO A 37 5.73 -7.14 10.30
C PRO A 37 6.56 -7.22 11.59
N ALA A 38 6.19 -6.44 12.61
CA ALA A 38 6.80 -6.58 13.93
C ALA A 38 6.32 -7.89 14.61
N PRO A 39 7.09 -8.42 15.59
CA PRO A 39 6.64 -9.58 16.36
C PRO A 39 5.27 -9.33 16.99
N GLU A 40 4.35 -10.29 16.82
CA GLU A 40 2.97 -10.23 17.35
C GLU A 40 2.16 -9.00 16.89
N GLU A 41 2.58 -8.35 15.80
CA GLU A 41 1.85 -7.21 15.25
C GLU A 41 0.51 -7.67 14.67
N ALA A 42 -0.59 -7.16 15.23
CA ALA A 42 -1.92 -7.41 14.69
C ALA A 42 -2.02 -6.86 13.25
N ALA A 43 -2.69 -7.59 12.37
CA ALA A 43 -2.79 -7.23 10.95
C ALA A 43 -3.37 -5.82 10.70
N GLU A 44 -4.32 -5.40 11.52
CA GLU A 44 -4.90 -4.04 11.44
C GLU A 44 -3.85 -2.97 11.77
N VAL A 45 -3.04 -3.20 12.80
CA VAL A 45 -1.93 -2.32 13.21
C VAL A 45 -0.88 -2.28 12.10
N TYR A 46 -0.51 -3.45 11.57
CA TYR A 46 0.43 -3.56 10.45
C TYR A 46 -0.03 -2.74 9.24
N VAL A 47 -1.25 -2.95 8.76
CA VAL A 47 -1.78 -2.25 7.57
C VAL A 47 -1.83 -0.74 7.78
N GLN A 48 -2.26 -0.28 8.96
CA GLN A 48 -2.30 1.15 9.29
C GLN A 48 -0.89 1.75 9.33
N ARG A 49 0.06 1.07 9.98
CA ARG A 49 1.47 1.48 10.04
C ARG A 49 2.07 1.56 8.65
N MET A 50 1.87 0.53 7.82
CA MET A 50 2.34 0.49 6.43
C MET A 50 1.77 1.63 5.59
N ALA A 51 0.46 1.88 5.65
CA ALA A 51 -0.14 2.98 4.91
C ALA A 51 0.47 4.33 5.32
N LEU A 52 0.67 4.55 6.62
CA LEU A 52 1.24 5.77 7.17
C LEU A 52 2.73 5.94 6.80
N GLU A 53 3.53 4.89 6.94
CA GLU A 53 4.96 4.91 6.61
C GLU A 53 5.18 5.18 5.12
N LYS A 54 4.38 4.57 4.24
CA LYS A 54 4.43 4.85 2.79
C LYS A 54 4.16 6.32 2.49
N ALA A 55 3.12 6.89 3.11
CA ALA A 55 2.79 8.30 2.94
C ALA A 55 3.92 9.21 3.45
N ARG A 56 4.49 8.91 4.63
CA ARG A 56 5.58 9.68 5.22
C ARG A 56 6.86 9.61 4.38
N ALA A 57 7.24 8.43 3.92
CA ALA A 57 8.41 8.23 3.06
C ALA A 57 8.27 9.05 1.77
N VAL A 58 7.10 9.03 1.13
CA VAL A 58 6.86 9.84 -0.08
C VAL A 58 6.83 11.34 0.21
N ARG A 59 6.33 11.75 1.38
CA ARG A 59 6.31 13.16 1.79
C ARG A 59 7.71 13.75 2.02
N GLN A 60 8.70 12.93 2.33
CA GLN A 60 10.07 13.37 2.56
C GLN A 60 10.84 13.70 1.28
N PHE A 61 10.32 13.33 0.10
CA PHE A 61 10.98 13.66 -1.16
C PHE A 61 10.88 15.16 -1.45
N GLU A 62 11.97 15.72 -1.96
CA GLU A 62 12.01 17.10 -2.43
C GLU A 62 10.96 17.35 -3.51
N GLY A 63 10.29 18.51 -3.42
CA GLY A 63 9.25 18.95 -4.35
C GLY A 63 7.85 18.34 -4.14
N VAL A 64 7.64 17.55 -3.07
CA VAL A 64 6.31 17.03 -2.72
C VAL A 64 5.54 18.06 -1.86
N GLU A 65 4.81 18.93 -2.55
CA GLU A 65 3.97 19.98 -1.94
C GLU A 65 2.51 19.54 -1.74
N LEU A 66 2.05 18.55 -2.52
CA LEU A 66 0.68 18.05 -2.47
C LEU A 66 0.46 17.09 -1.30
N PRO A 67 -0.79 16.93 -0.82
CA PRO A 67 -1.15 15.85 0.11
C PRO A 67 -0.69 14.48 -0.42
N VAL A 68 -0.20 13.63 0.48
CA VAL A 68 0.26 12.29 0.13
C VAL A 68 -0.71 11.24 0.66
N LEU A 69 -1.22 10.40 -0.23
CA LEU A 69 -2.10 9.29 0.09
C LEU A 69 -1.30 7.99 0.15
N GLY A 70 -1.12 7.45 1.35
CA GLY A 70 -0.60 6.10 1.56
C GLY A 70 -1.74 5.10 1.70
N ALA A 71 -1.53 3.88 1.22
CA ALA A 71 -2.48 2.80 1.34
C ALA A 71 -1.75 1.46 1.38
N ASP A 72 -2.25 0.56 2.22
CA ASP A 72 -1.78 -0.81 2.34
C ASP A 72 -2.97 -1.77 2.42
N THR A 73 -2.72 -3.06 2.21
CA THR A 73 -3.75 -4.11 2.25
C THR A 73 -3.08 -5.41 2.63
N ALA A 74 -3.56 -6.02 3.70
CA ALA A 74 -3.17 -7.36 4.10
C ALA A 74 -4.32 -8.34 3.90
N VAL A 75 -3.97 -9.61 3.73
CA VAL A 75 -4.90 -10.73 3.77
C VAL A 75 -4.65 -11.48 5.07
N VAL A 76 -5.70 -11.82 5.80
CA VAL A 76 -5.62 -12.54 7.08
C VAL A 76 -6.46 -13.79 6.97
N VAL A 77 -5.90 -14.93 7.36
CA VAL A 77 -6.66 -16.19 7.47
C VAL A 77 -6.30 -16.85 8.78
N ASP A 78 -7.32 -17.23 9.56
CA ASP A 78 -7.18 -17.79 10.91
C ASP A 78 -6.24 -16.99 11.83
N GLY A 79 -6.33 -15.66 11.75
CA GLY A 79 -5.49 -14.73 12.53
C GLY A 79 -4.05 -14.58 12.03
N THR A 80 -3.67 -15.29 10.96
CA THR A 80 -2.33 -15.23 10.37
C THR A 80 -2.28 -14.25 9.21
N LEU A 81 -1.34 -13.30 9.25
CA LEU A 81 -1.07 -12.37 8.15
C LEU A 81 -0.42 -13.14 6.98
N LEU A 82 -1.11 -13.16 5.84
CA LEU A 82 -0.56 -13.71 4.62
C LEU A 82 0.29 -12.65 3.91
N GLY A 83 1.60 -12.92 3.86
CA GLY A 83 2.53 -12.12 3.08
C GLY A 83 2.25 -12.21 1.58
N LYS A 84 2.88 -11.31 0.80
CA LYS A 84 2.87 -11.43 -0.66
C LYS A 84 3.47 -12.79 -1.05
N PRO A 85 2.84 -13.53 -1.97
CA PRO A 85 3.39 -14.81 -2.42
C PRO A 85 4.77 -14.56 -3.05
N GLN A 86 5.79 -15.28 -2.59
CA GLN A 86 7.16 -15.15 -3.10
C GLN A 86 7.32 -15.77 -4.50
N ASP A 87 6.35 -16.59 -4.93
CA ASP A 87 6.25 -17.20 -6.26
C ASP A 87 4.79 -17.19 -6.75
N PHE A 88 4.56 -17.24 -8.06
CA PHE A 88 3.23 -17.38 -8.72
C PHE A 88 2.50 -18.71 -8.39
N GLY A 89 2.88 -19.41 -7.33
CA GLY A 89 2.30 -20.67 -6.90
C GLY A 89 1.15 -20.46 -5.92
N PHE A 90 0.02 -21.08 -6.22
CA PHE A 90 -1.19 -21.23 -5.40
C PHE A 90 -0.96 -21.88 -4.01
N LYS A 91 0.27 -22.00 -3.51
CA LYS A 91 0.61 -22.66 -2.24
C LYS A 91 -0.01 -21.98 -1.01
N VAL A 92 -0.44 -20.72 -1.13
CA VAL A 92 -1.15 -20.03 -0.05
C VAL A 92 -2.59 -20.54 0.09
N LEU A 93 -3.18 -21.13 -0.96
CA LEU A 93 -4.57 -21.58 -0.96
C LEU A 93 -4.73 -23.06 -0.57
N ASP A 94 -3.71 -23.89 -0.80
CA ASP A 94 -3.72 -25.32 -0.41
C ASP A 94 -3.81 -25.54 1.11
N GLN A 95 -3.36 -24.55 1.90
CA GLN A 95 -3.43 -24.57 3.37
C GLN A 95 -4.78 -24.09 3.93
N TYR A 96 -5.71 -23.63 3.08
CA TYR A 96 -7.05 -23.16 3.47
C TYR A 96 -8.18 -23.81 2.65
N SER A 97 -7.88 -24.95 1.99
CA SER A 97 -8.85 -25.77 1.24
C SER A 97 -9.34 -26.94 2.08
#